data_AF-A0A1W9SN27-F1
#
_entry.id   AF-A0A1W9SN27-F1
#
_cell.length_a   1.000
_cell.length_b   1.000
_cell.length_c   1.000
_cell.angle_alpha   90.00
_cell.angle_beta   90.00
_cell.angle_gamma   90.00
#
_symmetry.space_group_name_H-M   'P 1'
#
loop_
_entity.id
_entity.type
_entity.pdbx_description
1 polymer ?
#
loop_
_entity_poly.entity_id
_entity_poly.type
_entity_poly.pdbx_seq_one_letter_code
_entity_poly.pdbx_strand_id
1 'polypeptide(L)'
;MYLVWNYKIEARKDGYENSIKNVIIEENKMNKENIILQKGLEIQINSDPQNADLYINNKYIGKTSQNIILKFGEHTIKLNAVKNTKKQHI
;
A
#
# COMPACT_ATOMS: atom_id res chain seq x y z
N MET A 1 18.20 -42.47 -0.78
CA MET A 1 18.27 -41.13 -0.14
C MET A 1 18.11 -40.14 -1.26
N TYR A 2 17.15 -39.22 -1.18
CA TYR A 2 16.99 -38.16 -2.19
C TYR A 2 17.60 -36.87 -1.66
N LEU A 3 18.24 -36.09 -2.53
CA LEU A 3 18.73 -34.77 -2.14
C LEU A 3 17.56 -33.80 -2.01
N VAL A 4 17.57 -33.03 -0.91
CA VAL A 4 16.61 -31.95 -0.66
C VAL A 4 17.37 -30.63 -0.54
N TRP A 5 16.89 -29.60 -1.23
CA TRP A 5 17.49 -28.27 -1.25
C TRP A 5 16.49 -27.21 -0.80
N ASN A 6 16.91 -26.34 0.11
CA ASN A 6 16.11 -25.22 0.57
C ASN A 6 16.46 -23.97 -0.23
N TYR A 7 15.47 -23.39 -0.90
CA TYR A 7 15.61 -22.11 -1.61
C TYR A 7 14.65 -21.08 -1.03
N LYS A 8 15.11 -19.84 -0.97
CA LYS A 8 14.28 -18.67 -0.68
C LYS A 8 13.93 -17.98 -1.98
N ILE A 9 12.64 -17.92 -2.30
CA ILE A 9 12.12 -17.20 -3.45
C ILE A 9 11.51 -15.90 -2.96
N GLU A 10 11.84 -14.81 -3.64
CA GLU A 10 11.24 -13.50 -3.42
C GLU A 10 10.62 -13.01 -4.73
N ALA A 11 9.33 -12.67 -4.67
CA ALA A 11 8.60 -12.08 -5.79
C ALA A 11 8.31 -10.61 -5.46
N ARG A 12 8.69 -9.72 -6.39
CA ARG A 12 8.51 -8.27 -6.26
C ARG A 12 7.77 -7.71 -7.47
N LYS A 13 6.87 -6.76 -7.23
CA LYS A 13 6.19 -5.99 -8.27
C LYS A 13 5.76 -4.64 -7.72
N ASP A 14 5.94 -3.59 -8.51
CA ASP A 14 5.58 -2.24 -8.10
C ASP A 14 4.10 -2.10 -7.70
N GLY A 15 3.91 -1.59 -6.49
CA GLY A 15 2.59 -1.41 -5.87
C GLY A 15 1.98 -2.67 -5.27
N TYR A 16 2.76 -3.73 -5.13
CA TYR A 16 2.39 -4.96 -4.42
C TYR A 16 3.31 -5.20 -3.23
N GLU A 17 2.82 -5.95 -2.25
CA GLU A 17 3.63 -6.43 -1.14
C GLU A 17 4.65 -7.46 -1.65
N ASN A 18 5.90 -7.36 -1.18
CA ASN A 18 6.91 -8.37 -1.49
C ASN A 18 6.51 -9.69 -0.82
N SER A 19 6.41 -10.76 -1.61
CA SER A 19 6.14 -12.10 -1.09
C SER A 19 7.42 -12.91 -1.03
N ILE A 20 7.74 -13.41 0.16
CA ILE A 20 8.89 -14.27 0.41
C ILE A 20 8.40 -15.66 0.79
N LYS A 21 8.89 -16.69 0.10
CA LYS A 21 8.54 -18.09 0.36
C LYS A 21 9.80 -18.96 0.38
N ASN A 22 9.85 -19.86 1.36
CA ASN A 22 10.86 -20.92 1.40
C ASN A 22 10.28 -22.15 0.69
N VAL A 23 11.05 -22.73 -0.23
CA VAL A 23 10.65 -23.91 -1.01
C VAL A 23 11.70 -25.01 -0.87
N ILE A 24 11.23 -26.24 -0.75
CA ILE A 24 12.07 -27.43 -0.65
C ILE A 24 12.00 -28.13 -1.99
N ILE A 25 13.12 -28.22 -2.71
CA ILE A 25 13.22 -28.93 -3.98
C ILE A 25 13.75 -30.32 -3.72
N GLU A 26 13.03 -31.33 -4.20
CA GLU A 26 13.45 -32.73 -4.13
C GLU A 26 13.99 -33.19 -5.49
N GLU A 27 15.06 -33.97 -5.45
CA GLU A 27 15.70 -34.53 -6.65
C GLU A 27 14.70 -35.32 -7.53
N ASN A 28 14.76 -35.10 -8.85
CA ASN A 28 13.89 -35.71 -9.86
C ASN A 28 12.38 -35.44 -9.69
N LYS A 29 11.97 -34.45 -8.90
CA LYS A 29 10.58 -34.00 -8.80
C LYS A 29 10.40 -32.59 -9.37
N MET A 30 9.29 -32.40 -10.08
CA MET A 30 8.86 -31.07 -10.51
C MET A 30 8.06 -30.41 -9.38
N ASN A 31 8.55 -29.28 -8.89
CA ASN A 31 7.80 -28.45 -7.95
C ASN A 31 7.10 -27.31 -8.69
N LYS A 32 5.79 -27.14 -8.43
CA LYS A 32 5.01 -26.00 -8.91
C LYS A 32 4.61 -25.15 -7.73
N GLU A 33 5.00 -23.89 -7.76
CA GLU A 33 4.74 -22.92 -6.70
C GLU A 33 3.88 -21.79 -7.26
N ASN A 34 2.75 -21.51 -6.61
CA ASN A 34 1.93 -20.35 -6.92
C ASN A 34 2.19 -19.26 -5.87
N ILE A 35 2.54 -18.06 -6.33
CA ILE A 35 2.81 -16.89 -5.49
C ILE A 35 1.81 -15.81 -5.83
N ILE A 36 0.99 -15.42 -4.86
CA ILE A 36 0.00 -14.36 -4.99
C ILE A 36 0.55 -13.10 -4.32
N LEU A 37 0.57 -12.00 -5.06
CA LEU A 37 1.01 -10.70 -4.55
C LEU A 37 -0.21 -9.87 -4.13
N GLN A 38 -0.20 -9.34 -2.90
CA GLN A 38 -1.26 -8.47 -2.41
C GLN A 38 -1.09 -7.06 -2.96
N LYS A 39 -2.18 -6.46 -3.47
CA LYS A 39 -2.15 -5.14 -4.11
C LYS A 39 -2.65 -4.08 -3.14
N GLY A 40 -1.73 -3.29 -2.60
CA GLY A 40 -2.05 -2.16 -1.73
C GLY A 40 -2.93 -2.50 -0.53
N LEU A 41 -3.24 -1.48 0.27
CA LEU A 41 -4.18 -1.57 1.38
C LEU A 41 -5.12 -0.36 1.34
N GLU A 42 -6.38 -0.60 1.69
CA GLU A 42 -7.33 0.46 1.96
C GLU A 42 -7.00 1.10 3.30
N ILE A 43 -6.85 2.42 3.30
CA ILE A 43 -6.66 3.22 4.50
C ILE A 43 -7.78 4.24 4.63
N GLN A 44 -8.26 4.44 5.86
CA GLN A 44 -9.21 5.48 6.18
C GLN A 44 -8.45 6.72 6.67
N ILE A 45 -8.68 7.87 6.04
CA ILE A 45 -8.06 9.13 6.44
C ILE A 45 -9.12 10.07 7.00
N ASN A 46 -9.02 10.36 8.30
CA ASN A 46 -9.85 11.33 9.01
C ASN A 46 -9.01 12.52 9.48
N SER A 47 -9.63 13.67 9.68
CA SER A 47 -8.96 14.84 10.27
C SER A 47 -9.88 15.60 11.23
N ASP A 48 -9.24 16.28 12.17
CA ASP A 48 -9.84 17.31 13.00
C ASP A 48 -8.99 18.60 12.85
N PRO A 49 -9.51 19.70 12.27
CA PRO A 49 -10.89 19.90 11.82
C PRO A 49 -11.28 19.00 10.64
N GLN A 50 -12.57 18.68 10.56
CA GLN A 50 -13.14 17.92 9.43
C GLN A 50 -13.02 18.71 8.12
N ASN A 51 -13.11 17.99 6.99
CA ASN A 51 -13.10 18.55 5.63
C ASN A 51 -11.79 19.25 5.24
N ALA A 52 -10.64 18.79 5.75
CA ALA A 52 -9.34 19.25 5.28
C ALA A 52 -9.07 18.76 3.86
N ASP A 53 -8.35 19.55 3.05
CA ASP A 53 -7.88 19.14 1.74
C ASP A 53 -6.79 18.07 1.90
N LEU A 54 -6.95 16.95 1.23
CA LEU A 54 -6.07 15.80 1.27
C LEU A 54 -5.22 15.71 0.00
N TYR A 55 -3.91 15.64 0.19
CA TYR A 55 -2.94 15.42 -0.86
C TYR A 55 -2.14 14.15 -0.58
N ILE A 56 -1.96 13.32 -1.61
CA ILE A 56 -1.13 12.11 -1.56
C ILE A 56 -0.10 12.21 -2.67
N ASN A 57 1.18 12.06 -2.33
CA ASN A 57 2.29 12.23 -3.26
C ASN A 57 2.20 13.58 -4.01
N ASN A 58 1.90 14.64 -3.26
CA ASN A 58 1.68 16.01 -3.73
C ASN A 58 0.51 16.20 -4.74
N LYS A 59 -0.32 15.18 -4.97
CA LYS A 59 -1.53 15.28 -5.80
C LYS A 59 -2.76 15.45 -4.91
N TYR A 60 -3.62 16.41 -5.23
CA TYR A 60 -4.91 16.58 -4.55
C TYR A 60 -5.82 15.38 -4.83
N ILE A 61 -6.33 14.75 -3.76
CA ILE A 61 -7.20 13.57 -3.83
C ILE A 61 -8.64 13.94 -3.49
N GLY A 62 -8.86 14.95 -2.65
CA GLY A 62 -10.20 15.35 -2.20
C GLY A 62 -10.16 15.87 -0.78
N LYS A 63 -11.24 15.65 -0.03
CA LYS A 63 -11.33 16.02 1.40
C LYS A 63 -11.10 14.82 2.31
N THR A 64 -10.79 15.07 3.58
CA THR A 64 -10.70 14.03 4.61
C THR A 64 -12.07 13.40 4.92
N SER A 65 -12.05 12.29 5.66
CA SER A 65 -13.17 11.35 5.86
C SER A 65 -13.53 10.53 4.63
N GLN A 66 -12.51 9.95 3.99
CA GLN A 66 -12.65 9.01 2.88
C GLN A 66 -11.68 7.83 3.01
N ASN A 67 -12.03 6.73 2.36
CA ASN A 67 -11.17 5.57 2.21
C ASN A 67 -10.40 5.63 0.89
N ILE A 68 -9.11 5.31 0.94
CA ILE A 68 -8.22 5.34 -0.23
C ILE A 68 -7.37 4.09 -0.25
N ILE A 69 -7.25 3.46 -1.41
CA ILE A 69 -6.32 2.34 -1.62
C ILE A 69 -4.94 2.93 -1.91
N LEU A 70 -3.99 2.72 -0.98
CA LEU A 70 -2.59 3.01 -1.20
C LEU A 70 -1.84 1.77 -1.62
N LYS A 71 -0.94 1.94 -2.58
CA LYS A 71 0.00 0.89 -2.97
C LYS A 71 0.98 0.64 -1.83
N PHE A 72 1.58 -0.55 -1.80
CA PHE A 72 2.72 -0.76 -0.90
C PHE A 72 3.91 0.09 -1.36
N GLY A 73 4.57 0.72 -0.40
CA GLY A 73 5.64 1.69 -0.62
C GLY A 73 5.45 2.95 0.21
N GLU A 74 6.38 3.89 0.07
CA GLU A 74 6.30 5.17 0.77
C GLU A 74 5.33 6.12 0.07
N HIS A 75 4.45 6.74 0.87
CA HIS A 75 3.49 7.73 0.42
C HIS A 75 3.56 8.97 1.30
N THR A 76 3.66 10.15 0.70
CA THR A 76 3.58 11.41 1.44
C THR A 76 2.14 11.86 1.53
N ILE A 77 1.62 12.01 2.76
CA ILE A 77 0.28 12.54 3.03
C ILE A 77 0.42 13.98 3.53
N LYS A 78 -0.32 14.91 2.92
CA LYS A 78 -0.42 16.31 3.38
C LYS A 78 -1.88 16.69 3.54
N LEU A 79 -2.18 17.36 4.66
CA LEU A 79 -3.50 17.89 4.96
C LEU A 79 -3.42 19.42 5.01
N ASN A 80 -4.38 20.10 4.40
CA ASN A 80 -4.53 21.55 4.51
C ASN A 80 -5.93 21.87 5.04
N ALA A 81 -6.00 22.47 6.22
CA ALA A 81 -7.28 22.86 6.80
C ALA A 81 -7.88 24.03 6.01
N VAL A 82 -9.17 23.94 5.67
CA VAL A 82 -9.90 25.06 5.05
C VAL A 82 -9.97 26.20 6.06
N LYS A 83 -9.25 27.30 5.79
CA LYS A 83 -9.40 28.54 6.56
C LYS A 83 -10.73 29.18 6.17
N ASN A 84 -11.76 29.05 7.01
CA ASN A 84 -13.00 29.82 6.85
C ASN A 84 -12.72 31.31 7.11
N THR A 85 -12.31 32.05 6.09
CA THR A 85 -12.34 33.51 6.14
C THR A 85 -13.78 33.98 5.99
N LYS A 86 -14.51 34.11 7.11
CA LYS A 86 -15.74 34.91 7.14
C LYS A 86 -15.37 36.34 6.77
N LYS A 87 -15.63 36.77 5.52
CA LYS A 87 -15.73 38.20 5.22
C LYS A 87 -16.99 38.71 5.94
N GLN A 88 -16.79 39.39 7.07
CA GLN A 88 -17.82 40.24 7.66
C GLN A 88 -17.97 41.43 6.69
N HIS A 89 -19.07 41.52 5.97
CA HIS A 89 -19.51 42.80 5.40
C HIS A 89 -20.44 43.43 6.42
N ILE A 90 -19.98 44.58 6.92
CA ILE A 90 -20.74 45.55 7.71
C ILE A 90 -21.49 46.43 6.72
#